data_AF-A0AAF0LFL0-F1
#
_entry.id   AF-A0AAF0LFL0-F1
#
_cell.length_a   1.000
_cell.length_b   1.000
_cell.length_c   1.000
_cell.angle_alpha   90.00
_cell.angle_beta   90.00
_cell.angle_gamma   90.00
#
_symmetry.space_group_name_H-M   'P 1'
#
loop_
_entity.id
_entity.type
_entity.pdbx_description
1 polymer ?
#
loop_
_entity_poly.entity_id
_entity_poly.type
_entity_poly.pdbx_seq_one_letter_code
_entity_poly.pdbx_strand_id
1 'polypeptide(L)' 'MVDTTVTSALIGAEKLNPRIFQYALQLTSAGEDVWMLGDNPIAEIAGAQAVGTRAIRVGDGQTLTDAAAEITVAVR' A
#
# COMPACT_ATOMS: atom_id res chain seq x y z
N MET A 1 2.33 -11.17 11.15
CA MET A 1 1.22 -12.05 10.71
C MET A 1 0.60 -11.40 9.48
N VAL A 2 0.09 -12.17 8.53
CA VAL A 2 -0.60 -11.66 7.34
C VAL A 2 -1.98 -12.29 7.33
N ASP A 3 -3.03 -11.45 7.31
CA ASP A 3 -4.43 -11.92 7.41
C ASP A 3 -5.04 -12.23 6.03
N THR A 4 -4.57 -11.56 4.98
CA THR A 4 -5.04 -11.78 3.61
C THR A 4 -3.96 -11.45 2.57
N THR A 5 -4.07 -12.05 1.39
CA THR A 5 -3.14 -11.85 0.27
C THR A 5 -3.91 -11.52 -1.00
N VAL A 6 -3.50 -10.46 -1.68
CA VAL A 6 -3.99 -10.10 -3.02
C VAL A 6 -2.82 -10.23 -3.99
N THR A 7 -3.01 -10.99 -5.07
CA THR A 7 -2.00 -11.15 -6.12
C THR A 7 -2.54 -10.65 -7.45
N SER A 8 -1.65 -10.19 -8.34
CA SER A 8 -2.06 -9.75 -9.67
C SER A 8 -2.75 -10.86 -10.47
N ALA A 9 -2.30 -12.11 -10.30
CA ALA A 9 -2.92 -13.29 -10.90
C ALA A 9 -4.38 -13.50 -10.45
N LEU A 10 -4.69 -13.22 -9.18
CA LEU A 10 -6.07 -13.29 -8.66
C LEU A 10 -6.97 -12.22 -9.29
N ILE A 11 -6.42 -11.02 -9.50
CA ILE A 11 -7.19 -9.84 -9.96
C ILE A 11 -7.21 -9.71 -11.48
N GLY A 12 -6.30 -10.40 -12.18
CA GLY A 12 -6.04 -10.20 -13.61
C GLY A 12 -5.51 -8.79 -13.91
N ALA A 13 -4.90 -8.13 -12.92
CA ALA A 13 -4.39 -6.78 -13.05
C ALA A 13 -3.11 -6.62 -12.24
N GLU A 14 -2.05 -6.17 -12.90
CA GLU A 14 -0.80 -5.77 -12.25
C GLU A 14 -0.92 -4.36 -11.68
N LYS A 15 -0.10 -4.05 -10.69
CA LYS A 15 0.28 -2.66 -10.42
C LYS A 15 0.95 -2.15 -11.72
N LEU A 16 0.56 -1.06 -12.40
CA LEU A 16 -0.06 0.23 -12.05
C LEU A 16 -1.59 0.33 -12.16
N ASN A 17 -2.30 -0.76 -12.44
CA ASN A 17 -3.74 -0.70 -12.60
C ASN A 17 -4.42 -0.39 -11.25
N PRO A 18 -5.23 0.68 -11.12
CA PRO A 18 -5.83 1.07 -9.85
C PRO A 18 -6.74 -0.01 -9.24
N ARG A 19 -7.25 -0.94 -10.08
CA ARG A 19 -8.11 -2.04 -9.64
C ARG A 19 -7.48 -2.90 -8.55
N ILE A 20 -6.17 -3.13 -8.58
CA ILE A 20 -5.52 -3.98 -7.57
C ILE A 20 -5.58 -3.33 -6.18
N PHE A 21 -5.38 -2.01 -6.10
CA PHE A 21 -5.49 -1.26 -4.85
C PHE A 21 -6.94 -1.15 -4.39
N GLN A 22 -7.86 -0.81 -5.29
CA GLN A 22 -9.30 -0.72 -4.99
C GLN A 22 -9.84 -2.05 -4.49
N TYR A 23 -9.44 -3.17 -5.11
CA TYR A 23 -9.86 -4.50 -4.67
C TYR A 23 -9.32 -4.81 -3.27
N ALA A 24 -8.05 -4.50 -2.99
CA ALA A 24 -7.48 -4.72 -1.66
C ALA A 24 -8.23 -3.93 -0.57
N LEU A 25 -8.54 -2.66 -0.83
CA LEU A 25 -9.33 -1.81 0.08
C LEU A 25 -10.74 -2.35 0.32
N GLN A 26 -11.41 -2.79 -0.74
CA GLN A 26 -12.75 -3.39 -0.64
C GLN A 26 -12.74 -4.70 0.13
N LEU A 27 -11.77 -5.58 -0.16
CA LEU A 27 -11.66 -6.90 0.46
C LEU A 27 -11.47 -6.79 1.98
N THR A 28 -10.68 -5.82 2.44
CA THR A 28 -10.40 -5.63 3.87
C THR A 28 -11.42 -4.71 4.56
N SER A 29 -12.40 -4.17 3.82
CA SER A 29 -13.30 -3.11 4.31
C SER A 29 -12.50 -1.97 4.96
N ALA A 30 -11.39 -1.61 4.32
CA ALA A 30 -10.41 -0.68 4.87
C ALA A 30 -11.02 0.71 5.05
N GLY A 31 -10.77 1.34 6.20
CA GLY A 31 -11.17 2.72 6.45
C GLY A 31 -10.21 3.73 5.82
N GLU A 32 -10.25 4.98 6.31
CA GLU A 32 -9.33 6.04 5.86
C GLU A 32 -7.90 5.83 6.40
N ASP A 33 -7.74 5.09 7.50
CA ASP A 33 -6.46 4.84 8.13
C ASP A 33 -5.68 3.67 7.49
N VAL A 34 -5.40 3.79 6.18
CA VAL A 34 -4.69 2.78 5.40
C VAL A 34 -3.39 3.32 4.83
N TRP A 35 -2.38 2.46 4.79
CA TRP A 35 -1.05 2.75 4.23
C TRP A 35 -0.60 1.66 3.27
N MET A 36 -0.05 2.06 2.14
CA MET A 36 0.71 1.20 1.23
C MET A 36 2.20 1.28 1.56
N LEU A 37 2.86 0.14 1.67
CA LEU A 37 4.32 0.04 1.79
C LEU A 37 4.86 -0.69 0.57
N GLY A 38 5.91 -0.14 -0.05
CA GLY A 38 6.49 -0.71 -1.28
C GLY A 38 7.82 -0.07 -1.67
N ASP A 39 8.61 -0.74 -2.49
CA ASP A 39 9.92 -0.27 -2.95
C ASP A 39 9.86 0.48 -4.29
N ASN A 40 8.82 0.24 -5.08
CA ASN A 40 8.67 0.82 -6.39
C ASN A 40 7.93 2.17 -6.32
N PRO A 41 8.60 3.30 -6.62
CA PRO A 41 7.99 4.63 -6.48
C PRO A 41 6.80 4.87 -7.42
N ILE A 42 6.73 4.16 -8.55
CA ILE A 42 5.64 4.35 -9.53
C ILE A 42 4.56 3.30 -9.29
N ALA A 43 4.92 2.01 -9.38
CA ALA A 43 3.97 0.91 -9.32
C ALA A 43 3.23 0.85 -8.00
N GLU A 44 3.89 1.19 -6.89
CA GLU A 44 3.32 1.03 -5.55
C GLU A 44 2.94 2.36 -4.94
N ILE A 45 3.87 3.31 -4.91
CA ILE A 45 3.66 4.59 -4.21
C ILE A 45 2.69 5.47 -4.99
N ALA A 46 3.04 5.84 -6.23
CA ALA A 46 2.14 6.63 -7.06
C ALA A 46 0.82 5.88 -7.37
N GLY A 47 0.88 4.56 -7.57
CA GLY A 47 -0.30 3.72 -7.79
C GLY A 47 -1.31 3.75 -6.63
N ALA A 48 -0.84 3.63 -5.39
CA ALA A 48 -1.69 3.70 -4.20
C ALA A 48 -2.22 5.13 -3.96
N GLN A 49 -1.37 6.15 -4.17
CA GLN A 49 -1.77 7.55 -4.03
C GLN A 49 -2.86 7.93 -5.04
N ALA A 50 -2.83 7.38 -6.26
CA ALA A 50 -3.84 7.63 -7.29
C ALA A 50 -5.26 7.14 -6.90
N VAL A 51 -5.37 6.25 -5.89
CA VAL A 51 -6.66 5.81 -5.33
C VAL A 51 -6.92 6.37 -3.92
N GLY A 52 -6.17 7.39 -3.50
CA GLY A 52 -6.35 8.08 -2.23
C GLY A 52 -5.71 7.37 -1.03
N THR A 53 -4.86 6.36 -1.24
CA THR A 53 -4.17 5.65 -0.15
C THR A 53 -2.84 6.33 0.17
N ARG A 54 -2.56 6.56 1.45
CA ARG A 54 -1.24 7.03 1.90
C ARG A 54 -0.19 5.97 1.60
N ALA A 55 1.02 6.37 1.25
CA ALA A 55 2.05 5.43 0.86
C ALA A 55 3.43 5.87 1.35
N ILE A 56 4.22 4.91 1.84
CA ILE A 56 5.61 5.10 2.26
C ILE A 56 6.49 4.17 1.43
N ARG A 57 7.56 4.74 0.88
CA ARG A 57 8.57 3.96 0.17
C ARG A 57 9.46 3.25 1.18
N VAL A 58 9.68 1.96 0.96
CA VAL A 58 10.58 1.12 1.76
C VAL A 58 11.63 0.54 0.84
N GLY A 59 12.91 0.71 1.16
CA GLY A 59 14.03 0.45 0.26
C GLY A 59 15.01 1.61 0.25
N ASP A 60 16.20 1.41 -0.34
CA ASP A 60 17.29 2.40 -0.41
C ASP A 60 17.63 3.07 0.93
N GLY A 61 17.70 2.28 2.00
CA GLY A 61 18.04 2.75 3.34
C GLY A 61 16.85 3.10 4.23
N GLN A 62 15.62 3.14 3.68
CA GLN A 62 14.40 3.22 4.49
C GLN A 62 13.87 1.82 4.81
N THR A 63 13.77 1.49 6.10
CA THR A 63 13.31 0.18 6.56
C THR A 63 11.82 0.19 6.89
N LEU A 64 11.25 -1.00 7.10
CA LEU A 64 9.90 -1.13 7.66
C LEU A 64 9.78 -0.53 9.07
N THR A 65 10.86 -0.55 9.86
CA THR A 65 10.91 0.07 11.18
C THR A 65 10.79 1.59 11.09
N ASP A 66 11.47 2.20 10.11
CA ASP A 66 11.39 3.65 9.88
C ASP A 66 9.99 4.05 9.40
N ALA A 67 9.41 3.28 8.47
CA ALA A 67 8.04 3.48 8.03
C ALA A 67 7.03 3.35 9.17
N ALA A 68 7.20 2.38 10.08
CA ALA A 68 6.33 2.23 11.24
C ALA A 68 6.43 3.42 12.21
N ALA A 69 7.63 3.99 12.38
CA ALA A 69 7.82 5.21 13.18
C ALA A 69 7.09 6.41 12.55
N GLU A 70 7.18 6.57 11.22
CA GLU A 70 6.47 7.62 10.48
C GLU A 70 4.95 7.49 10.61
N ILE A 71 4.40 6.28 10.41
CA ILE A 71 2.98 6.00 10.59
C ILE A 71 2.56 6.37 12.01
N THR A 72 3.30 5.93 13.04
CA THR A 72 2.98 6.19 14.44
C THR A 72 2.91 7.68 14.77
N VAL A 73 3.73 8.51 14.13
CA VAL A 73 3.69 9.97 14.29
C VAL A 73 2.48 10.57 13.57
N ALA A 74 2.13 10.06 12.39
CA ALA A 74 1.04 10.59 11.56
C ALA A 74 -0.38 10.30 12.07
N VAL A 75 -0.56 9.29 12.93
CA VAL A 75 -1.86 8.96 13.56
C VAL A 75 -2.06 9.59 14.96
N ARG A 76 -1.12 10.42 15.43
CA ARG A 76 -1.27 11.22 16.65
C ARG A 76 -1.93 12.57 16.34
#